data_AF-A0A535N9R3-F1
#
_entry.id   AF-A0A535N9R3-F1
#
_cell.length_a   1.000
_cell.length_b   1.000
_cell.length_c   1.000
_cell.angle_alpha   90.00
_cell.angle_beta   90.00
_cell.angle_gamma   90.00
#
_symmetry.space_group_name_H-M   'P 1'
#
loop_
_entity.id
_entity.type
_entity.pdbx_description
1 polymer ?
#
loop_
_entity_poly.entity_id
_entity_poly.type
_entity_poly.pdbx_seq_one_letter_code
_entity_poly.pdbx_strand_id
1 'polypeptide(L)'
;MINSSKSTDHGASWSSPVTVAFVSNPVGAFGPFGLFQGGFRNQEFPTLAVDRSGGTTHGNVYVAWNDGKLCVPDFVSRGGYCYSDIMVSRSTDGGLTYSTPKRVNKNREPLESGLGTDQFMPGIAVNKNGKVAICFYDRRNDPRNFAIGRTCAVSTNAGSRWSETPVATDGWPSVVGQDLLIDPTYMGDYDSLASDFLNKSGGFIGAFGENSQGEPNVRAKKF
;
A
#
# COMPACT_ATOMS: atom_id res chain seq x y z
N MET A 1 -7.89 -0.98 -13.27
CA MET A 1 -7.67 -2.46 -13.23
C MET A 1 -6.21 -2.71 -12.95
N ILE A 2 -5.88 -3.68 -12.10
CA ILE A 2 -4.51 -4.13 -11.86
C ILE A 2 -4.27 -5.45 -12.60
N ASN A 3 -3.22 -5.48 -13.42
CA ASN A 3 -2.79 -6.65 -14.16
C ASN A 3 -1.36 -7.03 -13.79
N SER A 4 -1.02 -8.31 -13.94
CA SER A 4 0.35 -8.82 -13.84
C SER A 4 0.75 -9.55 -15.11
N SER A 5 1.99 -9.39 -15.53
CA SER A 5 2.63 -10.23 -16.55
C SER A 5 3.90 -10.84 -15.96
N LYS A 6 4.33 -11.98 -16.49
CA LYS A 6 5.60 -12.62 -16.08
C LYS A 6 6.48 -12.92 -17.29
N SER A 7 7.78 -12.94 -17.04
CA SER A 7 8.80 -13.43 -17.96
C SER A 7 9.45 -14.69 -17.37
N THR A 8 9.77 -15.65 -18.24
CA THR A 8 10.56 -16.86 -17.91
C THR A 8 11.87 -16.92 -18.67
N ASP A 9 12.23 -15.84 -19.36
CA ASP A 9 13.37 -15.74 -20.28
C ASP A 9 14.22 -14.49 -19.98
N HIS A 10 14.38 -14.20 -18.69
CA HIS A 10 15.18 -13.08 -18.19
C HIS A 10 14.74 -11.71 -18.72
N GLY A 11 13.44 -11.54 -18.99
CA GLY A 11 12.83 -10.30 -19.45
C GLY A 11 12.80 -10.12 -20.96
N ALA A 12 13.22 -11.11 -21.75
CA ALA A 12 13.21 -11.02 -23.21
C ALA A 12 11.77 -11.00 -23.78
N SER A 13 10.84 -11.71 -23.15
CA SER A 13 9.42 -11.66 -23.47
C SER A 13 8.54 -11.76 -22.22
N TRP A 14 7.27 -11.36 -22.36
CA TRP A 14 6.30 -11.33 -21.28
C TRP A 14 5.03 -12.05 -21.70
N SER A 15 4.40 -12.73 -20.74
CA SER A 15 3.07 -13.31 -20.92
C SER A 15 2.03 -12.23 -21.22
N SER A 16 0.94 -12.63 -21.86
CA SER A 16 -0.29 -11.84 -21.85
C SER A 16 -0.65 -11.44 -20.40
N PRO A 17 -1.16 -10.23 -20.17
CA PRO A 17 -1.53 -9.79 -18.84
C PRO A 17 -2.63 -10.66 -18.23
N VAL A 18 -2.47 -11.02 -16.96
CA VAL A 18 -3.47 -11.66 -16.11
C VAL A 18 -4.03 -10.62 -15.17
N THR A 19 -5.36 -10.53 -15.07
CA THR A 19 -6.01 -9.61 -14.13
C THR A 19 -5.87 -10.09 -12.69
N VAL A 20 -5.31 -9.22 -11.85
CA VAL A 20 -5.18 -9.41 -10.40
C VAL A 20 -6.46 -8.96 -9.71
N ALA A 21 -6.94 -7.76 -10.06
CA ALA A 21 -8.13 -7.16 -9.49
C ALA A 21 -8.70 -6.05 -10.37
N PHE A 22 -10.02 -5.89 -10.30
CA PHE A 22 -10.65 -4.61 -10.63
C PHE A 22 -10.57 -3.72 -9.40
N VAL A 23 -10.11 -2.50 -9.60
CA VAL A 23 -10.03 -1.49 -8.53
C VAL A 23 -11.35 -0.76 -8.47
N SER A 24 -11.75 -0.36 -7.28
CA SER A 24 -12.92 0.51 -7.09
C SER A 24 -12.61 1.88 -7.72
N ASN A 25 -13.62 2.75 -7.87
CA ASN A 25 -13.42 4.14 -8.34
C ASN A 25 -12.16 4.78 -7.72
N PRO A 26 -11.49 5.72 -8.42
CA PRO A 26 -10.22 6.27 -7.96
C PRO A 26 -10.35 6.69 -6.50
N VAL A 27 -9.42 6.18 -5.68
CA VAL A 27 -9.37 6.46 -4.25
C VAL A 27 -9.34 7.97 -4.00
N GLY A 28 -10.00 8.41 -2.94
CA GLY A 28 -10.19 9.82 -2.63
C GLY A 28 -11.30 10.46 -3.47
N ALA A 29 -11.07 11.70 -3.90
CA ALA A 29 -12.04 12.50 -4.62
C ALA A 29 -12.32 11.94 -6.03
N PHE A 30 -13.59 11.94 -6.43
CA PHE A 30 -13.96 11.50 -7.78
C PHE A 30 -13.34 12.42 -8.84
N GLY A 31 -12.50 11.85 -9.70
CA GLY A 31 -11.75 12.58 -10.72
C GLY A 31 -10.65 11.74 -11.35
N PRO A 32 -9.94 12.25 -12.38
CA PRO A 32 -9.00 11.44 -13.16
C PRO A 32 -7.73 11.01 -12.42
N PHE A 33 -7.41 11.58 -11.26
CA PHE A 33 -6.09 11.41 -10.63
C PHE A 33 -6.09 10.87 -9.19
N GLY A 34 -7.26 10.62 -8.58
CA GLY A 34 -7.35 10.20 -7.18
C GLY A 34 -6.72 11.21 -6.21
N LEU A 35 -7.52 12.11 -5.62
CA LEU A 35 -7.00 13.16 -4.74
C LEU A 35 -7.43 12.90 -3.30
N PHE A 36 -6.46 12.77 -2.41
CA PHE A 36 -6.74 12.59 -0.99
C PHE A 36 -6.97 13.92 -0.30
N GLN A 37 -7.69 13.86 0.82
CA GLN A 37 -7.81 14.97 1.74
C GLN A 37 -6.41 15.49 2.13
N GLY A 38 -6.21 16.81 2.07
CA GLY A 38 -4.88 17.42 2.13
C GLY A 38 -4.24 17.68 0.76
N GLY A 39 -4.97 17.42 -0.33
CA GLY A 39 -4.69 17.97 -1.67
C GLY A 39 -3.56 17.29 -2.43
N PHE A 40 -3.18 16.07 -2.04
CA PHE A 40 -2.11 15.33 -2.72
C PHE A 40 -2.68 14.15 -3.52
N ARG A 41 -2.00 13.84 -4.61
CA ARG A 41 -2.35 12.73 -5.50
C ARG A 41 -2.04 11.40 -4.84
N ASN A 42 -2.97 10.46 -4.95
CA ASN A 42 -2.70 9.06 -4.66
C ASN A 42 -3.48 8.16 -5.63
N GLN A 43 -2.77 7.21 -6.26
CA GLN A 43 -3.37 6.20 -7.14
C GLN A 43 -3.34 4.85 -6.43
N GLU A 44 -3.71 3.74 -7.07
CA GLU A 44 -3.77 2.45 -6.38
C GLU A 44 -2.38 1.88 -6.00
N PHE A 45 -1.30 2.33 -6.64
CA PHE A 45 0.09 1.98 -6.33
C PHE A 45 0.33 0.48 -6.06
N PRO A 46 0.13 -0.39 -7.07
CA PRO A 46 0.37 -1.82 -6.90
C PRO A 46 1.87 -2.12 -6.68
N THR A 47 2.16 -2.91 -5.66
CA THR A 47 3.48 -3.48 -5.37
C THR A 47 3.40 -5.00 -5.31
N LEU A 48 4.52 -5.69 -5.57
CA LEU A 48 4.55 -7.14 -5.71
C LEU A 48 5.75 -7.74 -4.98
N ALA A 49 5.54 -8.89 -4.34
CA ALA A 49 6.63 -9.74 -3.84
C ALA A 49 6.35 -11.21 -4.17
N VAL A 50 7.43 -11.97 -4.41
CA VAL A 50 7.38 -13.42 -4.64
C VAL A 50 8.00 -14.13 -3.45
N ASP A 51 7.33 -15.16 -2.95
CA ASP A 51 7.90 -16.02 -1.94
C ASP A 51 9.00 -16.90 -2.55
N ARG A 52 10.24 -16.62 -2.17
CA ARG A 52 11.44 -17.38 -2.56
C ARG A 52 11.95 -18.27 -1.44
N SER A 53 11.19 -18.43 -0.35
CA SER A 53 11.53 -19.34 0.75
C SER A 53 11.55 -20.79 0.30
N GLY A 54 12.20 -21.68 1.02
CA GLY A 54 12.11 -23.13 0.75
C GLY A 54 10.84 -23.79 1.32
N GLY A 55 9.86 -23.00 1.76
CA GLY A 55 8.67 -23.49 2.47
C GLY A 55 7.53 -23.94 1.56
N THR A 56 6.40 -24.31 2.17
CA THR A 56 5.19 -24.75 1.46
C THR A 56 4.52 -23.65 0.62
N THR A 57 4.91 -22.40 0.82
CA THR A 57 4.41 -21.22 0.11
C THR A 57 5.36 -20.75 -0.99
N HIS A 58 6.47 -21.47 -1.24
CA HIS A 58 7.42 -21.16 -2.30
C HIS A 58 6.71 -20.94 -3.64
N GLY A 59 7.05 -19.85 -4.32
CA GLY A 59 6.46 -19.50 -5.62
C GLY A 59 5.12 -18.75 -5.53
N ASN A 60 4.55 -18.58 -4.34
CA ASN A 60 3.40 -17.68 -4.17
C ASN A 60 3.78 -16.26 -4.59
N VAL A 61 2.89 -15.60 -5.32
CA VAL A 61 3.03 -14.19 -5.72
C VAL A 61 2.02 -13.38 -4.94
N TYR A 62 2.44 -12.28 -4.32
CA TYR A 62 1.59 -11.36 -3.57
C TYR A 62 1.60 -10.01 -4.25
N VAL A 63 0.42 -9.45 -4.48
CA VAL A 63 0.23 -8.09 -5.00
C VAL A 63 -0.52 -7.29 -3.96
N ALA A 64 0.00 -6.15 -3.54
CA ALA A 64 -0.62 -5.22 -2.62
C ALA A 64 -0.88 -3.88 -3.30
N TRP A 65 -1.98 -3.21 -2.98
CA TRP A 65 -2.35 -1.91 -3.53
C TRP A 65 -3.26 -1.20 -2.54
N ASN A 66 -3.52 0.09 -2.74
CA ASN A 66 -4.58 0.80 -2.00
C ASN A 66 -5.85 0.92 -2.84
N ASP A 67 -7.01 0.76 -2.22
CA ASP A 67 -8.31 0.72 -2.91
C ASP A 67 -9.44 1.23 -2.01
N GLY A 68 -10.45 1.89 -2.58
CA GLY A 68 -11.45 2.63 -1.83
C GLY A 68 -12.80 1.95 -1.81
N LYS A 69 -13.22 1.41 -0.67
CA LYS A 69 -14.55 0.76 -0.52
C LYS A 69 -15.56 1.58 0.28
N LEU A 70 -15.11 2.33 1.27
CA LEU A 70 -15.97 3.21 2.05
C LEU A 70 -16.08 4.55 1.35
N CYS A 71 -17.21 4.80 0.69
CA CYS A 71 -17.46 6.05 -0.03
C CYS A 71 -18.55 6.86 0.66
N VAL A 72 -18.30 8.15 0.85
CA VAL A 72 -19.24 9.11 1.45
C VAL A 72 -19.56 10.22 0.46
N PRO A 73 -20.78 10.82 0.51
CA PRO A 73 -21.07 12.00 -0.29
C PRO A 73 -20.16 13.17 0.08
N ASP A 74 -19.61 13.83 -0.94
CA ASP A 74 -18.85 15.07 -0.77
C ASP A 74 -19.10 15.99 -1.97
N PHE A 75 -19.62 17.18 -1.69
CA PHE A 75 -19.95 18.17 -2.70
C PHE A 75 -18.71 18.79 -3.35
N VAL A 76 -17.58 18.83 -2.65
CA VAL A 76 -16.32 19.37 -3.19
C VAL A 76 -15.65 18.36 -4.13
N SER A 77 -15.69 17.08 -3.76
CA SER A 77 -15.10 15.96 -4.52
C SER A 77 -16.02 15.40 -5.62
N ARG A 78 -16.72 16.25 -6.36
CA ARG A 78 -17.60 15.85 -7.48
C ARG A 78 -18.64 14.78 -7.11
N GLY A 79 -19.17 14.85 -5.90
CA GLY A 79 -20.27 14.00 -5.42
C GLY A 79 -19.85 12.88 -4.47
N GLY A 80 -18.56 12.65 -4.23
CA GLY A 80 -18.13 11.66 -3.23
C GLY A 80 -16.63 11.56 -2.99
N TYR A 81 -16.29 10.97 -1.85
CA TYR A 81 -14.93 10.63 -1.44
C TYR A 81 -14.88 9.17 -1.00
N CYS A 82 -13.94 8.38 -1.52
CA CYS A 82 -13.72 6.99 -1.10
C CYS A 82 -12.43 6.85 -0.29
N TYR A 83 -12.56 6.46 0.98
CA TYR A 83 -11.42 6.19 1.87
C TYR A 83 -10.71 4.91 1.46
N SER A 84 -9.39 5.00 1.37
CA SER A 84 -8.52 3.92 0.89
C SER A 84 -8.13 2.94 2.00
N ASP A 85 -8.18 1.67 1.63
CA ASP A 85 -7.69 0.54 2.39
C ASP A 85 -6.51 -0.13 1.68
N ILE A 86 -5.62 -0.78 2.42
CA ILE A 86 -4.58 -1.63 1.83
C ILE A 86 -5.17 -3.00 1.54
N MET A 87 -5.15 -3.37 0.28
CA MET A 87 -5.62 -4.63 -0.24
C MET A 87 -4.44 -5.51 -0.62
N VAL A 88 -4.62 -6.83 -0.51
CA VAL A 88 -3.67 -7.82 -0.98
C VAL A 88 -4.40 -8.94 -1.72
N SER A 89 -3.83 -9.40 -2.82
CA SER A 89 -4.21 -10.64 -3.47
C SER A 89 -2.99 -11.53 -3.68
N ARG A 90 -3.20 -12.85 -3.65
CA ARG A 90 -2.13 -13.83 -3.87
C ARG A 90 -2.46 -14.77 -5.01
N SER A 91 -1.43 -15.17 -5.73
CA SER A 91 -1.42 -16.33 -6.61
C SER A 91 -0.67 -17.47 -5.93
N THR A 92 -1.17 -18.70 -6.09
CA THR A 92 -0.53 -19.95 -5.65
C THR A 92 -0.15 -20.85 -6.83
N ASP A 93 -0.24 -20.32 -8.05
CA ASP A 93 -0.03 -21.03 -9.32
C ASP A 93 0.95 -20.30 -10.25
N GLY A 94 1.89 -19.55 -9.65
CA GLY A 94 2.95 -18.84 -10.37
C GLY A 94 2.45 -17.67 -11.21
N GLY A 95 1.43 -16.95 -10.72
CA GLY A 95 0.86 -15.75 -11.34
C GLY A 95 -0.19 -16.01 -12.42
N LEU A 96 -0.75 -17.22 -12.51
CA LEU A 96 -1.77 -17.56 -13.52
C LEU A 96 -3.18 -17.15 -13.07
N THR A 97 -3.48 -17.26 -11.77
CA THR A 97 -4.71 -16.77 -11.17
C THR A 97 -4.44 -16.12 -9.81
N TYR A 98 -5.33 -15.21 -9.41
CA TYR A 98 -5.23 -14.46 -8.16
C TYR A 98 -6.49 -14.64 -7.31
N SER A 99 -6.31 -14.69 -5.99
CA SER A 99 -7.41 -14.78 -5.03
C SER A 99 -8.30 -13.53 -5.02
N THR A 100 -9.47 -13.62 -4.41
CA THR A 100 -10.24 -12.41 -4.06
C THR A 100 -9.42 -11.49 -3.15
N PRO A 101 -9.38 -10.16 -3.41
CA PRO A 101 -8.63 -9.21 -2.59
C PRO A 101 -9.06 -9.22 -1.12
N LYS A 102 -8.08 -9.15 -0.20
CA LYS A 102 -8.29 -9.08 1.25
C LYS A 102 -7.72 -7.78 1.81
N ARG A 103 -8.44 -7.16 2.74
CA ARG A 103 -7.96 -5.98 3.48
C ARG A 103 -6.84 -6.37 4.44
N VAL A 104 -5.78 -5.58 4.50
CA VAL A 104 -4.58 -5.77 5.32
C VAL A 104 -4.69 -4.97 6.62
N ASN A 105 -5.02 -3.68 6.49
CA ASN A 105 -5.21 -2.77 7.61
C ASN A 105 -6.43 -3.16 8.45
N LYS A 106 -6.35 -3.01 9.78
CA LYS A 106 -7.40 -3.48 10.72
C LYS A 106 -8.13 -2.38 11.47
N ASN A 107 -7.92 -1.11 11.12
CA ASN A 107 -8.72 -0.01 11.67
C ASN A 107 -10.21 -0.29 11.47
N ARG A 108 -11.01 0.07 12.48
CA ARG A 108 -12.46 -0.09 12.43
C ARG A 108 -13.05 1.11 11.70
N GLU A 109 -13.76 0.82 10.62
CA GLU A 109 -14.46 1.83 9.82
C GLU A 109 -15.87 1.36 9.44
N PRO A 110 -16.82 2.28 9.23
CA PRO A 110 -16.66 3.74 9.40
C PRO A 110 -16.42 4.13 10.88
N LEU A 111 -15.81 5.30 11.08
CA LEU A 111 -15.70 5.96 12.37
C LEU A 111 -17.12 6.30 12.91
N GLU A 112 -17.22 6.70 14.18
CA GLU A 112 -18.51 7.14 14.76
C GLU A 112 -19.13 8.33 14.02
N SER A 113 -18.30 9.15 13.37
CA SER A 113 -18.74 10.24 12.50
C SER A 113 -19.34 9.78 11.17
N GLY A 114 -19.28 8.48 10.85
CA GLY A 114 -19.63 7.94 9.53
C GLY A 114 -18.55 8.09 8.46
N LEU A 115 -17.43 8.75 8.79
CA LEU A 115 -16.28 8.96 7.91
C LEU A 115 -15.25 7.82 8.03
N GLY A 116 -14.18 7.87 7.24
CA GLY A 116 -13.05 6.94 7.29
C GLY A 116 -11.70 7.64 7.39
N THR A 117 -10.64 6.87 7.22
CA THR A 117 -9.24 7.29 7.21
C THR A 117 -8.50 6.58 6.08
N ASP A 118 -7.55 7.25 5.45
CA ASP A 118 -6.82 6.71 4.30
C ASP A 118 -5.60 5.89 4.71
N GLN A 119 -5.41 4.76 4.03
CA GLN A 119 -4.21 3.95 4.06
C GLN A 119 -3.69 3.74 2.63
N PHE A 120 -2.43 4.04 2.38
CA PHE A 120 -1.92 4.19 1.01
C PHE A 120 -0.44 3.85 0.81
N MET A 121 -0.07 3.72 -0.47
CA MET A 121 1.28 3.41 -0.97
C MET A 121 1.94 2.22 -0.25
N PRO A 122 1.39 1.01 -0.39
CA PRO A 122 1.93 -0.14 0.31
C PRO A 122 3.26 -0.60 -0.30
N GLY A 123 4.29 -0.78 0.53
CA GLY A 123 5.45 -1.61 0.21
C GLY A 123 5.24 -3.05 0.67
N ILE A 124 5.73 -4.04 -0.08
CA ILE A 124 5.60 -5.48 0.26
C ILE A 124 6.92 -6.24 0.12
N ALA A 125 7.18 -7.17 1.03
CA ALA A 125 8.30 -8.11 0.94
C ALA A 125 7.93 -9.48 1.54
N VAL A 126 8.60 -10.53 1.07
CA VAL A 126 8.58 -11.86 1.70
C VAL A 126 9.97 -12.16 2.23
N ASN A 127 10.10 -12.82 3.39
CA ASN A 127 11.39 -13.25 3.91
C ASN A 127 11.67 -14.73 3.64
N LYS A 128 12.90 -15.18 3.94
CA LYS A 128 13.35 -16.57 3.73
C LYS A 128 12.54 -17.65 4.45
N ASN A 129 11.68 -17.29 5.41
CA ASN A 129 10.82 -18.22 6.14
C ASN A 129 9.37 -18.19 5.61
N GLY A 130 9.11 -17.48 4.50
CA GLY A 130 7.77 -17.34 3.91
C GLY A 130 6.86 -16.37 4.66
N LYS A 131 7.38 -15.58 5.61
CA LYS A 131 6.59 -14.49 6.22
C LYS A 131 6.47 -13.36 5.22
N VAL A 132 5.28 -12.79 5.10
CA VAL A 132 4.99 -11.64 4.23
C VAL A 132 4.85 -10.40 5.10
N ALA A 133 5.49 -9.31 4.73
CA ALA A 133 5.33 -8.01 5.36
C ALA A 133 4.78 -7.00 4.35
N ILE A 134 3.85 -6.17 4.81
CA ILE A 134 3.34 -5.01 4.08
C ILE A 134 3.42 -3.80 5.00
N CYS A 135 3.98 -2.69 4.54
CA CYS A 135 3.96 -1.43 5.26
C CYS A 135 3.31 -0.37 4.40
N PHE A 136 2.66 0.58 5.04
CA PHE A 136 1.83 1.57 4.37
C PHE A 136 1.74 2.85 5.19
N TYR A 137 1.51 3.96 4.52
CA TYR A 137 1.12 5.20 5.18
C TYR A 137 -0.29 5.06 5.75
N ASP A 138 -0.49 5.63 6.93
CA ASP A 138 -1.62 5.30 7.76
C ASP A 138 -2.14 6.53 8.50
N ARG A 139 -3.36 6.96 8.15
CA ARG A 139 -4.02 8.11 8.77
C ARG A 139 -4.96 7.75 9.92
N ARG A 140 -5.01 6.49 10.36
CA ARG A 140 -5.98 6.03 11.38
C ARG A 140 -5.90 6.78 12.72
N ASN A 141 -4.75 7.38 13.03
CA ASN A 141 -4.52 8.10 14.28
C ASN A 141 -5.00 9.56 14.24
N ASP A 142 -5.45 10.05 13.09
CA ASP A 142 -6.11 11.35 12.96
C ASP A 142 -7.54 11.15 12.46
N PRO A 143 -8.56 11.25 13.34
CA PRO A 143 -9.96 11.12 12.95
C PRO A 143 -10.42 12.16 11.91
N ARG A 144 -9.63 13.21 11.65
CA ARG A 144 -9.88 14.19 10.58
C ARG A 144 -9.18 13.83 9.27
N ASN A 145 -8.42 12.74 9.22
CA ASN A 145 -7.79 12.18 8.03
C ASN A 145 -6.77 13.13 7.34
N PHE A 146 -5.95 13.85 8.10
CA PHE A 146 -4.86 14.68 7.57
C PHE A 146 -3.48 14.17 7.94
N ALA A 147 -3.24 13.89 9.22
CA ALA A 147 -1.92 13.51 9.71
C ALA A 147 -1.54 12.11 9.22
N ILE A 148 -0.40 12.02 8.56
CA ILE A 148 0.14 10.79 7.99
C ILE A 148 1.03 10.13 9.03
N GLY A 149 0.74 8.88 9.38
CA GLY A 149 1.65 7.99 10.09
C GLY A 149 2.12 6.85 9.19
N ARG A 150 2.75 5.84 9.79
CA ARG A 150 3.15 4.61 9.09
C ARG A 150 2.93 3.37 9.95
N THR A 151 2.38 2.33 9.35
CA THR A 151 2.13 1.03 9.99
C THR A 151 2.73 -0.08 9.15
N CYS A 152 3.24 -1.12 9.80
CA CYS A 152 3.68 -2.36 9.17
C CYS A 152 2.84 -3.53 9.64
N ALA A 153 2.54 -4.47 8.76
CA ALA A 153 1.73 -5.64 8.99
C ALA A 153 2.50 -6.89 8.54
N VAL A 154 2.58 -7.92 9.40
CA VAL A 154 3.25 -9.18 9.08
C VAL A 154 2.26 -10.33 9.09
N SER A 155 2.32 -11.18 8.06
CA SER A 155 1.58 -12.42 7.95
C SER A 155 2.51 -13.63 8.05
N THR A 156 2.14 -14.59 8.90
CA THR A 156 2.81 -15.89 9.03
C THR A 156 1.99 -17.03 8.40
N ASN A 157 0.90 -16.70 7.72
CA ASN A 157 -0.04 -17.66 7.14
C ASN A 157 -0.42 -17.27 5.70
N ALA A 158 0.61 -16.96 4.92
CA ALA A 158 0.51 -16.69 3.49
C ALA A 158 -0.48 -15.56 3.13
N GLY A 159 -0.52 -14.48 3.92
CA GLY A 159 -1.39 -13.32 3.68
C GLY A 159 -2.86 -13.51 4.06
N SER A 160 -3.20 -14.57 4.82
CA SER A 160 -4.59 -14.79 5.25
C SER A 160 -4.99 -14.02 6.51
N ARG A 161 -4.04 -13.74 7.41
CA ARG A 161 -4.20 -12.82 8.55
C ARG A 161 -2.90 -12.04 8.76
N TRP A 162 -3.04 -10.90 9.42
CA TRP A 162 -1.97 -9.93 9.62
C TRP A 162 -1.81 -9.58 11.10
N SER A 163 -0.60 -9.23 11.53
CA SER A 163 -0.32 -8.62 12.82
C SER A 163 0.33 -7.26 12.56
N GLU A 164 -0.31 -6.18 13.02
CA GLU A 164 0.12 -4.80 12.76
C GLU A 164 1.07 -4.30 13.85
N THR A 165 1.98 -3.41 13.48
CA THR A 165 2.91 -2.71 14.35
C THR A 165 3.06 -1.28 13.84
N PRO A 166 2.66 -0.26 14.63
CA PRO A 166 2.88 1.14 14.29
C PRO A 166 4.38 1.43 14.21
N VAL A 167 4.80 2.11 13.14
CA VAL A 167 6.19 2.47 12.86
C VAL A 167 6.46 3.94 13.15
N ALA A 168 5.53 4.83 12.79
CA ALA A 168 5.59 6.26 13.06
C ALA A 168 4.17 6.78 13.35
N THR A 169 3.98 7.33 14.55
CA THR A 169 2.64 7.71 15.07
C THR A 169 2.50 9.18 15.40
N ASP A 170 3.61 9.93 15.47
CA ASP A 170 3.58 11.36 15.82
C ASP A 170 2.86 12.21 14.76
N GLY A 171 2.72 11.65 13.54
CA GLY A 171 1.99 12.26 12.44
C GLY A 171 2.78 13.37 11.74
N TRP A 172 2.60 13.51 10.43
CA TRP A 172 3.09 14.67 9.69
C TRP A 172 2.06 15.13 8.65
N PRO A 173 2.10 16.40 8.25
CA PRO A 173 1.14 16.93 7.27
C PRO A 173 1.45 16.44 5.86
N SER A 174 0.45 16.57 4.98
CA SER A 174 0.76 16.58 3.56
C SER A 174 1.53 17.85 3.18
N VAL A 175 2.54 17.73 2.33
CA VAL A 175 3.33 18.84 1.78
C VAL A 175 3.08 18.89 0.29
N VAL A 176 2.34 19.91 -0.14
CA VAL A 176 1.90 20.12 -1.54
C VAL A 176 2.28 21.54 -1.97
N GLY A 177 2.10 21.87 -3.25
CA GLY A 177 2.36 23.20 -3.81
C GLY A 177 3.85 23.56 -3.93
N GLN A 178 4.74 22.57 -3.84
CA GLN A 178 6.20 22.78 -3.97
C GLN A 178 6.63 22.95 -5.43
N ASP A 179 5.93 22.29 -6.36
CA ASP A 179 6.14 22.43 -7.81
C ASP A 179 4.89 23.06 -8.44
N LEU A 180 4.90 24.39 -8.56
CA LEU A 180 3.77 25.13 -9.14
C LEU A 180 3.76 25.14 -10.67
N LEU A 181 4.83 24.66 -11.32
CA LEU A 181 4.97 24.71 -12.77
C LEU A 181 4.57 23.39 -13.44
N ILE A 182 4.82 22.25 -12.78
CA ILE A 182 4.56 20.92 -13.34
C ILE A 182 3.35 20.27 -12.66
N ASP A 183 3.40 20.02 -11.35
CA ASP A 183 2.27 19.42 -10.61
C ASP A 183 2.28 19.81 -9.12
N PRO A 184 1.31 20.64 -8.66
CA PRO A 184 1.27 21.10 -7.28
C PRO A 184 0.73 20.04 -6.31
N THR A 185 0.27 18.89 -6.78
CA THR A 185 -0.39 17.85 -5.96
C THR A 185 0.53 16.68 -5.62
N TYR A 186 1.79 16.70 -6.05
CA TYR A 186 2.72 15.60 -5.78
C TYR A 186 3.32 15.68 -4.39
N MET A 187 3.35 14.52 -3.73
CA MET A 187 3.96 14.37 -2.42
C MET A 187 4.43 12.92 -2.25
N GLY A 188 5.75 12.73 -2.27
CA GLY A 188 6.46 11.53 -1.81
C GLY A 188 5.92 10.18 -2.30
N ASP A 189 6.39 9.70 -3.46
CA ASP A 189 6.03 8.39 -4.04
C ASP A 189 7.03 7.27 -3.66
N TYR A 190 7.44 7.16 -2.39
CA TYR A 190 8.51 6.21 -2.02
C TYR A 190 8.20 5.44 -0.74
N ASP A 191 7.76 4.19 -0.90
CA ASP A 191 7.87 3.15 0.12
C ASP A 191 8.44 1.88 -0.54
N SER A 192 9.41 1.27 0.09
CA SER A 192 9.96 -0.02 -0.34
C SER A 192 10.24 -0.89 0.88
N LEU A 193 10.06 -2.19 0.71
CA LEU A 193 10.41 -3.18 1.71
C LEU A 193 11.43 -4.17 1.15
N ALA A 194 12.36 -4.56 2.02
CA ALA A 194 13.29 -5.63 1.77
C ALA A 194 13.39 -6.56 2.98
N SER A 195 13.88 -7.77 2.73
CA SER A 195 14.20 -8.76 3.74
C SER A 195 15.59 -9.33 3.48
N ASP A 196 16.29 -9.73 4.53
CA ASP A 196 17.60 -10.36 4.39
C ASP A 196 17.44 -11.87 4.15
N PHE A 197 17.57 -12.28 2.89
CA PHE A 197 17.51 -13.68 2.50
C PHE A 197 18.76 -14.50 2.90
N LEU A 198 19.87 -13.86 3.29
CA LEU A 198 21.03 -14.54 3.85
C LEU A 198 20.82 -14.92 5.32
N ASN A 199 19.73 -14.46 5.94
CA ASN A 199 19.42 -14.66 7.37
C ASN A 199 20.49 -14.14 8.33
N LYS A 200 21.37 -13.23 7.91
CA LYS A 200 22.36 -12.64 8.82
C LYS A 200 21.66 -11.69 9.80
N SER A 201 20.53 -11.14 9.39
CA SER A 201 19.69 -10.25 10.17
C SER A 201 18.21 -10.56 9.93
N GLY A 202 17.56 -11.25 10.86
CA GLY A 202 16.12 -11.54 10.73
C GLY A 202 15.27 -10.25 10.72
N GLY A 203 14.05 -10.34 10.18
CA GLY A 203 13.10 -9.21 10.09
C GLY A 203 13.00 -8.61 8.69
N PHE A 204 12.43 -7.42 8.62
CA PHE A 204 12.25 -6.62 7.41
C PHE A 204 12.84 -5.24 7.63
N ILE A 205 13.26 -4.59 6.54
CA ILE A 205 13.64 -3.18 6.54
C ILE A 205 12.78 -2.45 5.52
N GLY A 206 12.25 -1.30 5.92
CA GLY A 206 11.53 -0.40 5.03
C GLY A 206 12.17 0.97 4.97
N ALA A 207 12.19 1.55 3.77
CA ALA A 207 12.57 2.94 3.53
C ALA A 207 11.35 3.71 3.04
N PHE A 208 11.06 4.85 3.66
CA PHE A 208 9.84 5.62 3.43
C PHE A 208 10.09 7.13 3.54
N GLY A 209 9.29 7.91 2.82
CA GLY A 209 9.24 9.36 2.91
C GLY A 209 8.57 9.83 4.20
N GLU A 210 9.11 10.87 4.82
CA GLU A 210 8.54 11.47 6.03
C GLU A 210 8.79 12.98 6.05
N ASN A 211 7.75 13.77 6.34
CA ASN A 211 7.80 15.23 6.33
C ASN A 211 7.69 15.84 7.73
N SER A 212 7.99 15.07 8.79
CA SER A 212 7.78 15.51 10.19
C SER A 212 8.59 16.75 10.58
N GLN A 213 9.67 17.05 9.86
CA GLN A 213 10.56 18.19 10.10
C GLN A 213 10.33 19.35 9.12
N GLY A 214 9.23 19.34 8.36
CA GLY A 214 8.93 20.36 7.35
C GLY A 214 9.62 20.14 5.99
N GLU A 215 10.63 19.28 5.94
CA GLU A 215 11.35 18.90 4.72
C GLU A 215 11.10 17.43 4.34
N PRO A 216 11.14 17.08 3.03
CA PRO A 216 11.02 15.70 2.59
C PRO A 216 12.27 14.91 2.96
N ASN A 217 12.14 14.03 3.95
CA ASN A 217 13.22 13.14 4.39
C ASN A 217 12.92 11.69 4.00
N VAL A 218 13.97 10.89 3.79
CA VAL A 218 13.84 9.43 3.70
C VAL A 218 14.30 8.84 5.02
N ARG A 219 13.44 8.05 5.66
CA ARG A 219 13.77 7.28 6.86
C ARG A 219 13.81 5.80 6.53
N ALA A 220 14.65 5.07 7.27
CA ALA A 220 14.66 3.62 7.24
C ALA A 220 14.35 3.06 8.64
N LYS A 221 13.53 2.01 8.70
CA LYS A 221 13.25 1.30 9.96
C LYS A 221 13.22 -0.19 9.74
N LYS A 222 13.87 -0.91 10.65
CA LYS A 222 13.80 -2.36 10.76
C LYS A 222 12.67 -2.77 11.71
N PHE A 223 11.96 -3.85 11.40
CA PHE A 223 10.89 -4.42 12.20
C PHE A 223 10.80 -5.96 12.07
#